data_AF-A0A9D5N7W2-F1
#
_entry.id   AF-A0A9D5N7W2-F1
#
_cell.length_a   1.000
_cell.length_b   1.000
_cell.length_c   1.000
_cell.angle_alpha   90.00
_cell.angle_beta   90.00
_cell.angle_gamma   90.00
#
_symmetry.space_group_name_H-M   'P 1'
#
loop_
_entity.id
_entity.type
_entity.pdbx_description
1 polymer ?
#
loop_
_entity_poly.entity_id
_entity_poly.type
_entity_poly.pdbx_seq_one_letter_code
_entity_poly.pdbx_strand_id
1 'polypeptide(L)'
;MCRIRLNNLTWDVYGVEANDLKLKTDDGWAYGMTYYDSCEIYIRKSDISDDLLQRVCRHEAAHAAAFSYCFDTDDLSEEDLCNFVEAYGPVICNSANRMYKAITADL
;
A
#
# COMPACT_ATOMS: atom_id res chain seq x y z
N MET A 1 9.25 -10.30 3.60
CA MET A 1 9.58 -8.86 3.34
C MET A 1 9.94 -8.70 1.87
N CYS A 2 9.52 -7.61 1.22
CA CYS A 2 9.90 -7.31 -0.17
C CYS A 2 10.10 -5.82 -0.42
N ARG A 3 10.56 -5.48 -1.62
CA ARG A 3 10.74 -4.08 -2.08
C ARG A 3 9.99 -3.82 -3.37
N ILE A 4 9.29 -2.69 -3.41
CA ILE A 4 8.72 -2.14 -4.64
C ILE A 4 9.38 -0.80 -4.96
N ARG A 5 9.38 -0.42 -6.24
CA ARG A 5 9.91 0.86 -6.69
C ARG A 5 8.79 1.62 -7.39
N LEU A 6 8.54 2.83 -6.93
CA LEU A 6 7.53 3.75 -7.45
C LEU A 6 8.26 5.07 -7.70
N ASN A 7 8.26 5.51 -8.96
CA ASN A 7 9.12 6.61 -9.41
C ASN A 7 10.59 6.42 -8.98
N ASN A 8 11.17 7.41 -8.29
CA ASN A 8 12.53 7.39 -7.76
C ASN A 8 12.61 6.92 -6.30
N LEU A 9 11.50 6.47 -5.71
CA LEU A 9 11.45 5.96 -4.34
C LEU A 9 11.41 4.44 -4.31
N THR A 10 12.07 3.87 -3.30
CA THR A 10 12.02 2.45 -2.99
C THR A 10 11.27 2.29 -1.68
N TRP A 11 10.28 1.42 -1.67
CA TRP A 11 9.46 1.14 -0.50
C TRP A 11 9.77 -0.24 0.05
N ASP A 12 10.06 -0.32 1.34
CA ASP A 12 10.19 -1.57 2.07
C ASP A 12 8.80 -2.03 2.55
N VAL A 13 8.44 -3.27 2.22
CA VAL A 13 7.10 -3.82 2.50
C VAL A 13 7.20 -5.01 3.44
N TYR A 14 6.44 -4.95 4.52
CA TYR A 14 6.42 -5.92 5.61
C TYR A 14 5.04 -6.54 5.77
N GLY A 15 4.98 -7.87 5.80
CA GLY A 15 3.81 -8.58 6.31
C GLY A 15 3.96 -8.75 7.82
N VAL A 16 2.97 -8.31 8.59
CA VAL A 16 3.01 -8.27 10.07
C VAL A 16 1.75 -8.86 10.69
N GLU A 17 1.86 -9.24 11.97
CA GLU A 17 0.75 -9.80 12.73
C GLU A 17 -0.29 -8.73 13.10
N ALA A 18 -1.50 -9.17 13.45
CA ALA A 18 -2.62 -8.29 13.75
C ALA A 18 -2.38 -7.28 14.88
N ASN A 19 -1.45 -7.56 15.79
CA ASN A 19 -1.11 -6.75 16.96
C ASN A 19 0.18 -5.91 16.79
N ASP A 20 0.74 -5.83 15.58
CA ASP A 20 1.94 -5.04 15.31
C ASP A 20 1.66 -3.54 15.43
N LEU A 21 2.36 -2.85 16.32
CA LEU A 21 2.13 -1.44 16.65
C LEU A 21 2.19 -0.49 15.44
N LYS A 22 2.82 -0.87 14.33
CA LYS A 22 2.81 -0.13 13.06
C LYS A 22 1.42 -0.11 12.38
N LEU A 23 0.49 -0.96 12.82
CA LEU A 23 -0.90 -0.96 12.36
C LEU A 23 -1.85 -0.25 13.33
N LYS A 24 -1.35 0.26 14.47
CA LYS A 24 -2.19 0.91 15.46
C LYS A 24 -2.56 2.32 15.00
N THR A 25 -3.85 2.64 15.04
CA THR A 25 -4.40 3.96 14.81
C THR A 25 -5.11 4.47 16.06
N ASP A 26 -5.50 5.75 16.07
CA ASP A 26 -6.28 6.32 17.20
C ASP A 26 -7.65 5.63 17.36
N ASP A 27 -8.21 5.15 16.25
CA ASP A 27 -9.52 4.49 16.20
C ASP A 27 -9.46 2.95 16.27
N GLY A 28 -8.26 2.36 16.37
CA GLY A 28 -8.10 0.90 16.51
C GLY A 28 -6.88 0.34 15.78
N TRP A 29 -7.11 -0.67 14.93
CA TRP A 29 -6.07 -1.36 14.18
C TRP A 29 -6.42 -1.39 12.69
N ALA A 30 -5.50 -0.88 11.88
CA ALA A 30 -5.61 -0.90 10.43
C ALA A 30 -5.21 -2.28 9.86
N TYR A 31 -5.65 -2.53 8.62
CA TYR A 31 -5.19 -3.70 7.86
C TYR A 31 -3.90 -3.42 7.07
N GLY A 32 -3.63 -2.15 6.77
CA GLY A 32 -2.43 -1.67 6.12
C GLY A 32 -2.06 -0.29 6.65
N MET A 33 -0.78 0.05 6.57
CA MET A 33 -0.29 1.38 6.91
C MET A 33 0.90 1.76 6.04
N THR A 34 0.86 2.96 5.46
CA THR A 34 1.93 3.52 4.64
C THR A 34 2.60 4.69 5.37
N TYR A 35 3.90 4.58 5.62
CA TYR A 35 4.71 5.59 6.29
C TYR A 35 5.59 6.33 5.27
N TYR A 36 5.24 7.59 4.99
CA TYR A 36 5.88 8.38 3.94
C TYR A 36 7.33 8.75 4.28
N ASP A 37 7.60 9.16 5.52
CA ASP A 37 8.93 9.60 5.95
C ASP A 37 10.00 8.50 5.85
N SER A 38 9.61 7.24 6.09
CA SER A 38 10.50 6.08 6.01
C SER A 38 10.37 5.28 4.72
N CYS A 39 9.41 5.60 3.86
CA CYS A 39 9.03 4.79 2.69
C CYS A 39 8.78 3.32 3.08
N GLU A 40 8.01 3.09 4.14
CA GLU A 40 7.67 1.75 4.63
C GLU A 40 6.17 1.48 4.46
N ILE A 41 5.83 0.22 4.15
CA ILE A 41 4.45 -0.27 4.10
C ILE A 41 4.33 -1.50 4.98
N TYR A 42 3.35 -1.48 5.89
CA TYR A 42 3.04 -2.60 6.78
C TYR A 42 1.66 -3.15 6.44
N ILE A 43 1.55 -4.46 6.22
CA ILE A 43 0.31 -5.14 5.84
C ILE A 43 0.02 -6.24 6.86
N ARG A 44 -1.19 -6.25 7.44
CA ARG A 44 -1.66 -7.36 8.28
C ARG A 44 -1.73 -8.64 7.46
N LYS A 45 -1.09 -9.71 7.92
CA LYS A 45 -1.12 -11.03 7.26
C LYS A 45 -2.00 -12.08 7.95
N SER A 46 -2.35 -11.88 9.22
CA SER A 46 -3.21 -12.79 9.99
C SER A 46 -4.68 -12.36 9.97
N ASP A 47 -5.59 -13.32 10.17
CA ASP A 47 -7.04 -13.08 10.35
C ASP A 47 -7.70 -12.24 9.25
N ILE A 48 -7.18 -12.34 8.02
CA ILE A 48 -7.62 -11.60 6.84
C ILE A 48 -7.84 -12.59 5.69
N SER A 49 -8.91 -12.40 4.90
CA SER A 49 -9.13 -13.19 3.69
C SER A 49 -8.20 -12.75 2.56
N ASP A 50 -7.87 -13.66 1.64
CA ASP A 50 -7.06 -13.34 0.45
C ASP A 50 -7.62 -12.17 -0.35
N ASP A 51 -8.94 -12.11 -0.53
CA ASP A 51 -9.62 -11.01 -1.24
C ASP A 51 -9.40 -9.67 -0.55
N LEU A 52 -9.50 -9.64 0.79
CA LEU A 52 -9.27 -8.42 1.56
C LEU A 52 -7.79 -8.05 1.55
N LEU A 53 -6.88 -9.02 1.68
CA LEU A 53 -5.43 -8.79 1.61
C LEU A 53 -5.02 -8.17 0.27
N GLN A 54 -5.55 -8.67 -0.84
CA GLN A 54 -5.30 -8.08 -2.16
C GLN A 54 -5.82 -6.63 -2.27
N ARG A 55 -7.01 -6.35 -1.70
CA ARG A 55 -7.56 -4.99 -1.66
C ARG A 55 -6.68 -4.05 -0.85
N VAL A 56 -6.20 -4.50 0.31
CA VAL A 56 -5.31 -3.74 1.18
C VAL A 56 -3.98 -3.47 0.47
N CYS A 57 -3.39 -4.47 -0.20
CA CYS A 57 -2.16 -4.27 -0.98
C CYS A 57 -2.34 -3.21 -2.07
N ARG A 58 -3.49 -3.18 -2.77
CA ARG A 58 -3.79 -2.14 -3.78
C ARG A 58 -3.98 -0.76 -3.13
N HIS A 59 -4.63 -0.70 -1.98
CA HIS A 59 -4.86 0.53 -1.25
C HIS A 59 -3.54 1.18 -0.79
N GLU A 60 -2.69 0.42 -0.11
CA GLU A 60 -1.39 0.94 0.36
C GLU A 60 -0.44 1.25 -0.82
N ALA A 61 -0.46 0.44 -1.88
CA ALA A 61 0.30 0.75 -3.09
C ALA A 61 -0.17 2.06 -3.76
N ALA A 62 -1.46 2.39 -3.67
CA ALA A 62 -1.98 3.66 -4.18
C ALA A 62 -1.50 4.85 -3.34
N HIS A 63 -1.50 4.75 -2.00
CA HIS A 63 -0.90 5.77 -1.13
C HIS A 63 0.58 5.98 -1.43
N ALA A 64 1.35 4.90 -1.54
CA ALA A 64 2.76 4.96 -1.87
C ALA A 64 3.00 5.57 -3.26
N ALA A 65 2.15 5.27 -4.25
CA ALA A 65 2.24 5.86 -5.57
C ALA A 65 1.93 7.36 -5.55
N ALA A 66 0.82 7.77 -4.94
CA ALA A 66 0.46 9.19 -4.81
C ALA A 66 1.62 10.01 -4.22
N PHE A 67 2.20 9.53 -3.11
CA PHE A 67 3.38 10.17 -2.53
C PHE A 67 4.59 10.18 -3.47
N SER A 68 4.91 9.03 -4.10
CA SER A 68 6.11 8.89 -4.95
C SER A 68 6.06 9.73 -6.22
N TYR A 69 4.87 10.05 -6.72
CA TYR A 69 4.66 10.86 -7.92
C TYR A 69 4.25 12.31 -7.59
N CYS A 70 4.34 12.72 -6.32
CA CYS A 70 3.93 14.05 -5.84
C CYS A 70 2.49 14.40 -6.26
N PHE A 71 1.60 13.41 -6.26
CA PHE A 71 0.19 13.60 -6.55
C PHE A 71 -0.48 14.19 -5.32
N ASP A 72 -0.99 15.41 -5.45
CA ASP A 72 -1.76 16.05 -4.40
C ASP A 72 -3.10 15.35 -4.26
N THR A 73 -3.40 14.85 -3.07
CA THR A 73 -4.66 14.14 -2.78
C THR A 73 -5.69 15.02 -2.10
N ASP A 74 -5.34 16.27 -1.77
CA ASP A 74 -6.26 17.23 -1.17
C ASP A 74 -7.13 17.86 -2.28
N ASP A 75 -8.44 17.99 -2.01
CA ASP A 75 -9.41 18.64 -2.90
C ASP A 75 -9.47 18.11 -4.35
N LEU A 76 -9.38 16.78 -4.53
CA LEU A 76 -9.46 16.13 -5.85
C LEU A 76 -10.82 16.28 -6.56
N SER A 77 -10.79 16.61 -7.84
CA SER A 77 -11.94 16.43 -8.74
C SER A 77 -12.06 14.99 -9.23
N GLU A 78 -13.22 14.65 -9.82
CA GLU A 78 -13.42 13.32 -10.43
C GLU A 78 -12.44 13.07 -11.59
N GLU A 79 -12.15 14.10 -12.39
CA GLU A 79 -11.18 14.02 -13.49
C GLU A 79 -9.74 13.80 -12.97
N ASP A 80 -9.36 14.39 -11.83
CA ASP A 80 -8.03 14.16 -11.23
C ASP A 80 -7.86 12.70 -10.80
N LEU A 81 -8.93 12.11 -10.24
CA LEU A 81 -8.99 10.69 -9.90
C LEU A 81 -8.87 9.80 -11.14
N CYS A 82 -9.58 10.13 -12.21
CA CYS A 82 -9.49 9.42 -13.49
C CYS A 82 -8.07 9.51 -14.09
N ASN A 83 -7.45 10.68 -14.05
CA ASN A 83 -6.07 10.89 -14.49
C ASN A 83 -5.06 10.10 -13.64
N PHE A 84 -5.25 10.06 -12.33
CA PHE A 84 -4.40 9.26 -11.43
C PHE A 84 -4.49 7.76 -11.76
N VAL A 85 -5.69 7.25 -11.98
CA VAL A 85 -5.92 5.84 -12.34
C VAL A 85 -5.34 5.52 -13.72
N GLU A 86 -5.53 6.40 -14.70
CA GLU A 86 -4.98 6.23 -16.06
C GLU A 86 -3.45 6.18 -16.04
N ALA A 87 -2.82 7.15 -15.36
CA ALA A 87 -1.36 7.27 -15.35
C ALA A 87 -0.68 6.19 -14.50
N TYR A 88 -1.25 5.85 -13.34
CA TYR A 88 -0.56 5.05 -12.31
C TYR A 88 -1.24 3.72 -11.97
N GLY A 89 -2.47 3.47 -12.43
CA GLY A 89 -3.21 2.24 -12.17
C GLY A 89 -2.42 0.96 -12.49
N PRO A 90 -1.76 0.84 -13.67
CA PRO A 90 -0.94 -0.32 -13.98
C PRO A 90 0.22 -0.55 -13.01
N VAL A 91 0.95 0.50 -12.60
CA VAL A 91 2.09 0.37 -11.68
C VAL A 91 1.63 0.06 -10.25
N ILE A 92 0.49 0.61 -9.82
CA ILE A 92 -0.14 0.29 -8.54
C ILE A 92 -0.52 -1.19 -8.51
N CYS A 93 -1.25 -1.68 -9.51
CA CYS A 93 -1.67 -3.08 -9.59
C CYS A 93 -0.48 -4.05 -9.63
N ASN A 94 0.56 -3.73 -10.41
CA ASN A 94 1.76 -4.55 -10.48
C ASN A 94 2.53 -4.59 -9.15
N SER A 95 2.63 -3.45 -8.46
CA SER A 95 3.27 -3.36 -7.15
C SER A 95 2.49 -4.12 -6.09
N ALA A 96 1.16 -3.93 -6.03
CA ALA A 96 0.27 -4.64 -5.14
C ALA A 96 0.34 -6.16 -5.34
N ASN A 97 0.38 -6.64 -6.58
CA ASN A 97 0.54 -8.07 -6.88
C ASN A 97 1.88 -8.62 -6.38
N ARG A 98 2.96 -7.83 -6.44
CA ARG A 98 4.28 -8.22 -5.88
C ARG A 98 4.25 -8.25 -4.36
N MET A 99 3.61 -7.26 -3.73
CA MET A 99 3.41 -7.22 -2.28
C MET A 99 2.63 -8.45 -1.80
N TYR A 100 1.48 -8.72 -2.41
CA TYR A 100 0.63 -9.86 -2.10
C TYR A 100 1.38 -11.19 -2.18
N LYS A 101 2.10 -11.43 -3.29
CA LYS A 101 2.89 -12.65 -3.47
C LYS A 101 3.97 -12.80 -2.40
N ALA A 102 4.63 -11.72 -2.02
CA ALA A 102 5.67 -11.75 -0.99
C ALA A 102 5.09 -12.02 0.40
N ILE A 103 3.96 -11.39 0.74
CA ILE A 103 3.31 -11.56 2.04
C ILE A 103 2.78 -12.98 2.21
N THR A 104 2.19 -13.55 1.15
CA THR A 104 1.63 -14.91 1.18
C THR A 104 2.68 -16.01 1.04
N ALA A 105 3.86 -15.71 0.48
CA ALA A 105 4.99 -16.64 0.49
C ALA A 105 5.64 -16.79 1.89
N ASP A 106 5.39 -15.83 2.78
CA ASP A 106 5.88 -15.79 4.17
C ASP A 106 4.83 -16.32 5.19
N LEU A 107 3.77 -16.99 4.71
CA LEU A 107 2.76 -17.71 5.50
C LEU A 107 3.07 -19.21 5.50
#